data_AF-A0A2S8PBK3-F1
#
_entry.id   AF-A0A2S8PBK3-F1
#
_cell.length_a   1.000
_cell.length_b   1.000
_cell.length_c   1.000
_cell.angle_alpha   90.00
_cell.angle_beta   90.00
_cell.angle_gamma   90.00
#
_symmetry.space_group_name_H-M   'P 1'
#
loop_
_entity.id
_entity.type
_entity.pdbx_description
1 polymer ?
#
loop_
_entity_poly.entity_id
_entity_poly.type
_entity_poly.pdbx_seq_one_letter_code
_entity_poly.pdbx_strand_id
1 'polypeptide(L)'
;MRKPIIAITGSAGKTTTKEMLASILKQRWKTFKSFENGNDTWYTSQYKKQIRSADQAVVLEYGMKKKGDITKHCRLIKPWIGIITNVGKAHIGHFKNGLRGIAAAKSELIHEMDPSGVLFINRDDKNSRLLQVKAFKGKVFTIGIYGPADYRAVKVTYTASGAKFSIRLRGKMKVFYIPCYGECNVYNALFAIAVSNHLGCSVSQIRKGLRRMEMPYARLSIKKMANRITIIDDSFNTKPELDPAVNVLQHHGWGNRRKIAVLGDIQDLGKYAKSIHLAQGRKLARKGLDLLYTYGRHSRYLGIGAMKLGLPRDKFKHFTNVADLKGQLSKQLRPGTVF
;
A
#
# COMPACT_ATOMS: atom_id res chain seq x y z
N MET A 1 -30.30 3.80 7.93
CA MET A 1 -29.09 4.04 7.11
C MET A 1 -28.82 2.81 6.25
N ARG A 2 -28.54 2.98 4.95
CA ARG A 2 -28.14 1.90 4.04
C ARG A 2 -26.86 1.22 4.56
N LYS A 3 -26.78 -0.12 4.49
CA LYS A 3 -25.56 -0.89 4.83
C LYS A 3 -24.38 -0.42 3.97
N PRO A 4 -23.31 0.18 4.54
CA PRO A 4 -22.18 0.63 3.75
C PRO A 4 -21.41 -0.58 3.22
N ILE A 5 -21.36 -0.69 1.89
CA ILE A 5 -20.50 -1.60 1.15
C ILE A 5 -19.35 -0.76 0.58
N ILE A 6 -18.14 -1.01 1.08
CA ILE A 6 -16.92 -0.30 0.72
C ILE A 6 -16.05 -1.21 -0.16
N ALA A 7 -15.69 -0.75 -1.35
CA ALA A 7 -14.73 -1.43 -2.22
C ALA A 7 -13.42 -0.65 -2.31
N ILE A 8 -12.30 -1.35 -2.18
CA ILE A 8 -10.96 -0.78 -2.17
C ILE A 8 -10.16 -1.38 -3.32
N THR A 9 -9.70 -0.52 -4.22
CA THR A 9 -8.75 -0.88 -5.27
C THR A 9 -7.54 0.05 -5.28
N GLY A 10 -6.55 -0.27 -6.12
CA GLY A 10 -5.28 0.46 -6.24
C GLY A 10 -4.10 -0.46 -6.52
N SER A 11 -2.95 0.12 -6.90
CA SER A 11 -1.76 -0.68 -7.22
C SER A 11 -1.05 -1.15 -5.95
N ALA A 12 -1.03 -0.34 -4.89
CA ALA A 12 -0.52 -0.68 -3.56
C ALA A 12 -1.43 -0.15 -2.43
N GLY A 13 -1.32 -0.71 -1.22
CA GLY A 13 -2.03 -0.19 -0.02
C GLY A 13 -3.46 -0.71 0.21
N LYS A 14 -4.04 -1.49 -0.72
CA LYS A 14 -5.40 -2.06 -0.61
C LYS A 14 -5.63 -2.79 0.73
N THR A 15 -4.81 -3.80 1.00
CA THR A 15 -4.92 -4.64 2.19
C THR A 15 -4.75 -3.88 3.48
N THR A 16 -3.73 -3.02 3.58
CA THR A 16 -3.52 -2.22 4.79
C THR A 16 -4.67 -1.24 5.02
N THR A 17 -5.19 -0.60 3.95
CA THR A 17 -6.35 0.29 4.05
C THR A 17 -7.60 -0.48 4.50
N LYS A 18 -7.85 -1.66 3.93
CA LYS A 18 -8.96 -2.55 4.33
C LYS A 18 -8.85 -2.93 5.81
N GLU A 19 -7.68 -3.34 6.28
CA GLU A 19 -7.47 -3.72 7.68
C GLU A 19 -7.66 -2.55 8.64
N MET A 20 -7.09 -1.37 8.32
CA MET A 20 -7.30 -0.16 9.10
C MET A 20 -8.78 0.23 9.17
N LEU A 21 -9.47 0.26 8.02
CA LEU A 21 -10.87 0.64 7.95
C LEU A 21 -11.76 -0.36 8.68
N ALA A 22 -11.58 -1.67 8.44
CA ALA A 22 -12.35 -2.70 9.13
C ALA A 22 -12.15 -2.65 10.65
N SER A 23 -10.92 -2.41 11.13
CA SER A 23 -10.65 -2.26 12.57
C SER A 23 -11.39 -1.07 13.20
N ILE A 24 -11.49 0.06 12.47
CA ILE A 24 -12.27 1.22 12.91
C ILE A 24 -13.76 0.92 12.92
N LEU A 25 -14.30 0.38 11.82
CA LEU A 25 -15.73 0.12 11.70
C LEU A 25 -16.21 -0.93 12.73
N LYS A 26 -15.38 -1.91 13.07
CA LYS A 26 -15.63 -2.88 14.16
C LYS A 26 -15.81 -2.25 15.54
N GLN A 27 -15.37 -1.01 15.76
CA GLN A 27 -15.64 -0.30 17.02
C GLN A 27 -17.09 0.16 17.17
N ARG A 28 -17.89 0.09 16.09
CA ARG A 28 -19.28 0.52 16.06
C ARG A 28 -20.23 -0.54 15.52
N TRP A 29 -19.78 -1.35 14.56
CA TRP A 29 -20.62 -2.19 13.73
C TRP A 29 -20.06 -3.59 13.59
N LYS A 30 -20.94 -4.58 13.52
CA LYS A 30 -20.59 -5.90 13.01
C LYS A 30 -20.13 -5.76 11.56
N THR A 31 -18.84 -5.96 11.31
CA THR A 31 -18.20 -5.61 10.03
C THR A 31 -17.64 -6.86 9.37
N PHE A 32 -18.13 -7.16 8.16
CA PHE A 32 -17.52 -8.13 7.26
C PHE A 32 -16.32 -7.48 6.53
N LYS A 33 -15.23 -8.23 6.37
CA LYS A 33 -14.10 -7.81 5.53
C LYS A 33 -13.64 -8.97 4.65
N SER A 34 -13.07 -8.68 3.48
CA SER A 34 -12.42 -9.72 2.67
C SER A 34 -11.25 -10.36 3.45
N PHE A 35 -11.09 -11.67 3.29
CA PHE A 35 -10.02 -12.45 3.94
C PHE A 35 -8.67 -12.15 3.29
N GLU A 36 -7.68 -11.74 4.10
CA GLU A 36 -6.31 -11.44 3.66
C GLU A 36 -6.25 -10.67 2.33
N ASN A 37 -5.53 -11.18 1.32
CA ASN A 37 -5.47 -10.64 -0.04
C ASN A 37 -6.41 -11.37 -1.02
N GLY A 38 -7.42 -12.10 -0.51
CA GLY A 38 -8.47 -12.74 -1.31
C GLY A 38 -9.31 -11.70 -2.03
N ASN A 39 -8.80 -11.20 -3.16
CA ASN A 39 -9.33 -10.03 -3.85
C ASN A 39 -9.57 -10.28 -5.34
N ASP A 40 -9.65 -11.54 -5.76
CA ASP A 40 -10.16 -11.90 -7.08
C ASP A 40 -11.67 -12.14 -7.07
N THR A 41 -12.23 -12.35 -8.26
CA THR A 41 -13.67 -12.51 -8.46
C THR A 41 -14.20 -13.83 -7.89
N TRP A 42 -13.36 -14.86 -7.77
CA TRP A 42 -13.75 -16.11 -7.11
C TRP A 42 -14.02 -15.85 -5.63
N TYR A 43 -13.07 -15.22 -4.91
CA TYR A 43 -13.28 -14.82 -3.52
C TYR A 43 -14.50 -13.93 -3.34
N THR A 44 -14.70 -12.97 -4.25
CA THR A 44 -15.86 -12.07 -4.19
C THR A 44 -17.19 -12.81 -4.33
N SER A 45 -17.23 -13.85 -5.17
CA SER A 45 -18.41 -14.71 -5.29
C SER A 45 -18.69 -15.48 -3.98
N GLN A 46 -17.65 -15.90 -3.25
CA GLN A 46 -17.81 -16.53 -1.95
C GLN A 46 -18.25 -15.51 -0.88
N TYR A 47 -17.67 -14.31 -0.88
CA TYR A 47 -18.09 -13.24 0.05
C TYR A 47 -19.55 -12.87 -0.12
N LYS A 48 -20.08 -12.86 -1.35
CA LYS A 48 -21.50 -12.62 -1.61
C LYS A 48 -22.40 -13.61 -0.85
N LYS A 49 -21.97 -14.87 -0.72
CA LYS A 49 -22.68 -15.91 0.04
C LYS A 49 -22.47 -15.80 1.55
N GLN A 50 -21.32 -15.27 1.98
CA GLN A 50 -20.94 -15.20 3.39
C GLN A 50 -21.47 -13.95 4.11
N ILE A 51 -21.67 -12.84 3.40
CA ILE A 51 -22.20 -11.60 3.98
C ILE A 51 -23.64 -11.84 4.45
N ARG A 52 -23.89 -11.61 5.73
CA ARG A 52 -25.19 -11.85 6.37
C ARG A 52 -25.98 -10.55 6.53
N SER A 53 -27.28 -10.68 6.76
CA SER A 53 -28.15 -9.55 7.13
C SER A 53 -27.60 -8.79 8.35
N ALA A 54 -27.10 -9.53 9.35
CA ALA A 54 -26.51 -9.00 10.58
C ALA A 54 -25.21 -8.20 10.40
N ASP A 55 -24.50 -8.34 9.27
CA ASP A 55 -23.32 -7.52 9.01
C ASP A 55 -23.76 -6.08 8.71
N GLN A 56 -23.37 -5.13 9.55
CA GLN A 56 -23.77 -3.74 9.46
C GLN A 56 -22.83 -2.91 8.58
N ALA A 57 -21.64 -3.41 8.24
CA ALA A 57 -20.72 -2.82 7.27
C ALA A 57 -19.93 -3.92 6.53
N VAL A 58 -19.52 -3.65 5.29
CA VAL A 58 -18.77 -4.59 4.45
C VAL A 58 -17.58 -3.87 3.82
N VAL A 59 -16.36 -4.38 4.02
CA VAL A 59 -15.11 -3.82 3.46
C VAL A 59 -14.41 -4.84 2.57
N LEU A 60 -14.41 -4.63 1.26
CA LEU A 60 -13.88 -5.59 0.27
C LEU A 60 -12.69 -5.01 -0.50
N GLU A 61 -11.68 -5.83 -0.74
CA GLU A 61 -10.63 -5.53 -1.72
C GLU A 61 -11.02 -6.03 -3.11
N TYR A 62 -11.01 -5.14 -4.10
CA TYR A 62 -11.19 -5.49 -5.51
C TYR A 62 -9.84 -5.41 -6.23
N GLY A 63 -9.26 -6.59 -6.46
CA GLY A 63 -8.05 -6.78 -7.24
C GLY A 63 -8.31 -6.68 -8.74
N MET A 64 -7.23 -6.56 -9.51
CA MET A 64 -7.30 -6.62 -10.97
C MET A 64 -5.97 -7.13 -11.51
N LYS A 65 -6.02 -7.98 -12.52
CA LYS A 65 -4.87 -8.32 -13.37
C LYS A 65 -5.01 -7.71 -14.76
N LYS A 66 -6.25 -7.57 -15.24
CA LYS A 66 -6.58 -7.00 -16.55
C LYS A 66 -7.84 -6.15 -16.50
N LYS A 67 -8.14 -5.47 -17.60
CA LYS A 67 -9.39 -4.74 -17.82
C LYS A 67 -10.60 -5.68 -17.64
N GLY A 68 -11.63 -5.20 -16.97
CA GLY A 68 -12.91 -5.88 -16.71
C GLY A 68 -12.97 -6.65 -15.38
N ASP A 69 -11.84 -6.83 -14.69
CA ASP A 69 -11.84 -7.56 -13.42
C ASP A 69 -12.63 -6.79 -12.33
N ILE A 70 -12.44 -5.47 -12.23
CA ILE A 70 -13.13 -4.64 -11.24
C ILE A 70 -14.62 -4.51 -11.58
N THR A 71 -14.97 -4.42 -12.87
CA THR A 71 -16.38 -4.50 -13.30
C THR A 71 -17.04 -5.79 -12.82
N LYS A 72 -16.37 -6.95 -12.96
CA LYS A 72 -16.91 -8.23 -12.47
C LYS A 72 -17.14 -8.23 -10.95
N HIS A 73 -16.20 -7.66 -10.18
CA HIS A 73 -16.39 -7.50 -8.74
C HIS A 73 -17.63 -6.67 -8.41
N CYS A 74 -17.81 -5.52 -9.06
CA CYS A 74 -18.95 -4.64 -8.82
C CYS A 74 -20.30 -5.27 -9.21
N ARG A 75 -20.32 -6.10 -10.25
CA ARG A 75 -21.51 -6.88 -10.64
C ARG A 75 -21.89 -7.94 -9.61
N LEU A 76 -20.91 -8.54 -8.93
CA LEU A 76 -21.18 -9.50 -7.86
C LEU A 76 -21.68 -8.79 -6.59
N ILE A 77 -20.99 -7.74 -6.18
CA ILE A 77 -21.31 -6.94 -5.00
C ILE A 77 -21.10 -5.47 -5.35
N LYS A 78 -22.20 -4.72 -5.48
CA LYS A 78 -22.16 -3.31 -5.87
C LYS A 78 -21.81 -2.41 -4.67
N PRO A 79 -20.67 -1.71 -4.69
CA PRO A 79 -20.28 -0.83 -3.58
C PRO A 79 -20.99 0.52 -3.64
N TRP A 80 -21.22 1.10 -2.46
CA TRP A 80 -21.69 2.49 -2.31
C TRP A 80 -20.51 3.44 -2.04
N ILE A 81 -19.44 2.94 -1.42
CA ILE A 81 -18.20 3.70 -1.21
C ILE A 81 -17.07 3.04 -1.99
N GLY A 82 -16.34 3.83 -2.76
CA GLY A 82 -15.17 3.41 -3.51
C GLY A 82 -13.90 4.06 -2.96
N ILE A 83 -12.81 3.31 -2.87
CA ILE A 83 -11.47 3.82 -2.57
C ILE A 83 -10.54 3.41 -3.71
N ILE A 84 -9.83 4.38 -4.29
CA ILE A 84 -8.70 4.12 -5.20
C ILE A 84 -7.44 4.66 -4.54
N THR A 85 -6.63 3.76 -3.99
CA THR A 85 -5.49 4.15 -3.15
C THR A 85 -4.37 4.84 -3.92
N ASN A 86 -4.09 4.37 -5.15
CA ASN A 86 -3.13 4.92 -6.10
C ASN A 86 -3.21 4.23 -7.47
N VAL A 87 -2.58 4.86 -8.46
CA VAL A 87 -2.34 4.34 -9.81
C VAL A 87 -0.83 4.16 -10.04
N GLY A 88 -0.27 3.06 -9.52
CA GLY A 88 1.13 2.65 -9.74
C GLY A 88 1.29 1.63 -10.87
N LYS A 89 2.53 1.21 -11.17
CA LYS A 89 2.85 0.31 -12.31
C LYS A 89 2.60 -1.18 -12.04
N ALA A 90 1.95 -1.55 -10.93
CA ALA A 90 1.62 -2.95 -10.67
C ALA A 90 0.79 -3.53 -11.83
N HIS A 91 1.11 -4.75 -12.26
CA HIS A 91 0.47 -5.45 -13.38
C HIS A 91 0.63 -4.78 -14.76
N ILE A 92 1.55 -3.82 -14.93
CA ILE A 92 1.74 -3.07 -16.19
C ILE A 92 2.00 -3.97 -17.41
N GLY A 93 2.55 -5.16 -17.22
CA GLY A 93 2.75 -6.14 -18.29
C GLY A 93 1.47 -6.57 -18.99
N HIS A 94 0.32 -6.48 -18.33
CA HIS A 94 -0.99 -6.84 -18.89
C HIS A 94 -1.68 -5.69 -19.63
N PHE A 95 -1.12 -4.47 -19.60
CA PHE A 95 -1.76 -3.28 -20.17
C PHE A 95 -0.94 -2.71 -21.32
N LYS A 96 -1.44 -2.88 -22.56
CA LYS A 96 -0.83 -2.31 -23.77
C LYS A 96 -0.60 -0.80 -23.65
N ASN A 97 -1.54 -0.09 -23.02
CA ASN A 97 -1.51 1.36 -22.83
C ASN A 97 -0.77 1.80 -21.54
N GLY A 98 0.01 0.92 -20.93
CA GLY A 98 0.80 1.21 -19.72
C GLY A 98 -0.04 1.78 -18.58
N LEU A 99 0.45 2.88 -17.97
CA LEU A 99 -0.24 3.55 -16.86
C LEU A 99 -1.65 4.04 -17.19
N ARG A 100 -1.91 4.49 -18.43
CA ARG A 100 -3.27 4.90 -18.84
C ARG A 100 -4.23 3.70 -18.84
N GLY A 101 -3.74 2.53 -19.27
CA GLY A 101 -4.52 1.29 -19.21
C GLY A 101 -4.84 0.86 -17.78
N ILE A 102 -3.87 0.97 -16.87
CA ILE A 102 -4.06 0.70 -15.43
C ILE A 102 -5.08 1.67 -14.83
N ALA A 103 -4.97 2.98 -15.13
CA ALA A 103 -5.89 3.99 -14.63
C ALA A 103 -7.33 3.76 -15.13
N ALA A 104 -7.49 3.42 -16.42
CA ALA A 104 -8.79 3.08 -17.00
C ALA A 104 -9.40 1.84 -16.32
N ALA A 105 -8.62 0.78 -16.10
CA ALA A 105 -9.11 -0.41 -15.40
C ALA A 105 -9.50 -0.11 -13.95
N LYS A 106 -8.73 0.72 -13.22
CA LYS A 106 -9.13 1.16 -11.87
C LYS A 106 -10.39 2.04 -11.87
N SER A 107 -10.60 2.80 -12.94
CA SER A 107 -11.78 3.64 -13.11
C SER A 107 -13.05 2.83 -13.34
N GLU A 108 -12.97 1.52 -13.63
CA GLU A 108 -14.13 0.62 -13.63
C GLU A 108 -14.87 0.67 -12.28
N LEU A 109 -14.17 0.86 -11.16
CA LEU A 109 -14.82 1.05 -9.85
C LEU A 109 -15.72 2.29 -9.86
N ILE A 110 -15.26 3.39 -10.46
CA ILE A 110 -15.99 4.66 -10.54
C ILE A 110 -17.26 4.50 -11.39
N HIS A 111 -17.15 3.76 -12.51
CA HIS A 111 -18.26 3.57 -13.43
C HIS A 111 -19.33 2.61 -12.90
N GLU A 112 -18.92 1.58 -12.15
CA GLU A 112 -19.79 0.47 -11.78
C GLU A 112 -20.32 0.55 -10.34
N MET A 113 -19.69 1.36 -9.47
CA MET A 113 -20.20 1.62 -8.14
C MET A 113 -21.53 2.38 -8.18
N ASP A 114 -22.17 2.53 -7.03
CA ASP A 114 -23.39 3.33 -6.94
C ASP A 114 -23.15 4.77 -7.45
N PRO A 115 -23.93 5.26 -8.43
CA PRO A 115 -23.73 6.60 -8.99
C PRO A 115 -24.04 7.73 -8.01
N SER A 116 -24.81 7.46 -6.94
CA SER A 116 -25.04 8.39 -5.81
C SER A 116 -24.05 8.17 -4.66
N GLY A 117 -23.05 7.31 -4.88
CA GLY A 117 -22.06 6.89 -3.91
C GLY A 117 -21.01 7.94 -3.56
N VAL A 118 -19.99 7.48 -2.85
CA VAL A 118 -18.88 8.33 -2.40
C VAL A 118 -17.55 7.70 -2.77
N LEU A 119 -16.73 8.45 -3.51
CA LEU A 119 -15.42 8.03 -3.97
C LEU A 119 -14.32 8.75 -3.18
N PHE A 120 -13.30 8.01 -2.75
CA PHE A 120 -12.10 8.57 -2.13
C PHE A 120 -10.87 8.29 -3.02
N ILE A 121 -10.12 9.34 -3.34
CA ILE A 121 -8.89 9.25 -4.16
C ILE A 121 -7.70 9.96 -3.50
N ASN A 122 -6.49 9.53 -3.84
CA ASN A 122 -5.25 10.16 -3.39
C ASN A 122 -4.88 11.32 -4.33
N ARG A 123 -4.89 12.55 -3.82
CA ARG A 123 -4.56 13.73 -4.63
C ARG A 123 -3.06 13.91 -4.85
N ASP A 124 -2.22 13.40 -3.95
CA ASP A 124 -0.77 13.48 -4.09
C ASP A 124 -0.21 12.41 -5.04
N ASP A 125 -0.99 11.37 -5.36
CA ASP A 125 -0.65 10.45 -6.44
C ASP A 125 -0.79 11.14 -7.80
N LYS A 126 0.35 11.47 -8.41
CA LYS A 126 0.43 12.12 -9.73
C LYS A 126 -0.39 11.40 -10.80
N ASN A 127 -0.54 10.07 -10.71
CA ASN A 127 -1.26 9.27 -11.70
C ASN A 127 -2.77 9.20 -11.43
N SER A 128 -3.25 9.64 -10.26
CA SER A 128 -4.68 9.70 -9.97
C SER A 128 -5.44 10.71 -10.84
N ARG A 129 -4.72 11.67 -11.47
CA ARG A 129 -5.29 12.54 -12.52
C ARG A 129 -5.76 11.79 -13.78
N LEU A 130 -5.30 10.56 -13.98
CA LEU A 130 -5.70 9.70 -15.10
C LEU A 130 -7.01 8.96 -14.82
N LEU A 131 -7.53 9.03 -13.59
CA LEU A 131 -8.80 8.41 -13.22
C LEU A 131 -9.98 9.16 -13.85
N GLN A 132 -10.97 8.41 -14.32
CA GLN A 132 -12.12 8.95 -15.07
C GLN A 132 -13.23 9.42 -14.11
N VAL A 133 -12.91 10.40 -13.28
CA VAL A 133 -13.81 10.91 -12.21
C VAL A 133 -14.93 11.83 -12.71
N LYS A 134 -14.76 12.47 -13.88
CA LYS A 134 -15.66 13.54 -14.37
C LYS A 134 -17.12 13.09 -14.55
N ALA A 135 -17.34 11.82 -14.92
CA ALA A 135 -18.68 11.29 -15.15
C ALA A 135 -19.37 10.77 -13.88
N PHE A 136 -18.68 10.77 -12.73
CA PHE A 136 -19.24 10.29 -11.48
C PHE A 136 -20.20 11.32 -10.88
N LYS A 137 -21.47 10.94 -10.73
CA LYS A 137 -22.53 11.82 -10.20
C LYS A 137 -22.51 11.95 -8.66
N GLY A 138 -21.76 11.07 -8.00
CA GLY A 138 -21.66 11.02 -6.54
C GLY A 138 -20.65 12.01 -5.99
N LYS A 139 -20.35 11.90 -4.70
CA LYS A 139 -19.38 12.79 -4.04
C LYS A 139 -17.97 12.23 -4.17
N VAL A 140 -17.01 13.08 -4.53
CA VAL A 140 -15.59 12.72 -4.55
C VAL A 140 -14.89 13.47 -3.41
N PHE A 141 -14.21 12.73 -2.55
CA PHE A 141 -13.30 13.27 -1.53
C PHE A 141 -11.86 12.93 -1.86
N THR A 142 -10.98 13.84 -1.51
CA THR A 142 -9.53 13.70 -1.70
C THR A 142 -8.82 13.51 -0.37
N ILE A 143 -7.79 12.68 -0.39
CA ILE A 143 -6.83 12.57 0.71
C ILE A 143 -5.46 13.07 0.25
N GLY A 144 -4.64 13.56 1.19
CA GLY A 144 -3.29 14.05 0.89
C GLY A 144 -2.48 14.41 2.13
N ILE A 145 -1.21 14.67 1.91
CA ILE A 145 -0.21 15.14 2.88
C ILE A 145 0.38 16.47 2.37
N TYR A 146 0.82 16.51 1.12
CA TYR A 146 1.59 17.63 0.58
C TYR A 146 0.70 18.78 0.13
N GLY A 147 -0.31 18.50 -0.70
CA GLY A 147 -1.23 19.51 -1.25
C GLY A 147 -2.52 19.71 -0.43
N PRO A 148 -3.35 20.70 -0.82
CA PRO A 148 -4.71 20.84 -0.31
C PRO A 148 -5.55 19.60 -0.62
N ALA A 149 -6.18 19.00 0.39
CA ALA A 149 -7.09 17.86 0.23
C ALA A 149 -8.20 17.94 1.29
N ASP A 150 -9.35 17.30 1.03
CA ASP A 150 -10.48 17.28 1.96
C ASP A 150 -10.09 16.65 3.30
N TYR A 151 -9.29 15.58 3.24
CA TYR A 151 -8.66 14.95 4.39
C TYR A 151 -7.15 15.04 4.24
N ARG A 152 -6.58 16.10 4.81
CA ARG A 152 -5.14 16.35 4.79
C ARG A 152 -4.48 15.98 6.12
N ALA A 153 -3.44 15.15 6.07
CA ALA A 153 -2.53 14.99 7.18
C ALA A 153 -1.49 16.12 7.20
N VAL A 154 -1.25 16.68 8.39
CA VAL A 154 -0.18 17.65 8.65
C VAL A 154 0.62 17.21 9.86
N LYS A 155 1.83 17.77 10.02
CA LYS A 155 2.75 17.44 11.14
C LYS A 155 2.99 15.93 11.24
N VAL A 156 3.30 15.29 10.11
CA VAL A 156 3.63 13.86 10.07
C VAL A 156 5.00 13.67 10.69
N THR A 157 5.06 12.92 11.78
CA THR A 157 6.29 12.60 12.51
C THR A 157 6.35 11.10 12.77
N TYR A 158 7.51 10.50 12.55
CA TYR A 158 7.75 9.10 12.88
C TYR A 158 8.32 8.99 14.30
N THR A 159 7.90 7.96 15.01
CA THR A 159 8.28 7.63 16.38
C THR A 159 8.93 6.24 16.40
N ALA A 160 9.47 5.82 17.55
CA ALA A 160 10.10 4.50 17.70
C ALA A 160 9.16 3.28 17.54
N SER A 161 7.85 3.50 17.40
CA SER A 161 6.83 2.45 17.29
C SER A 161 5.75 2.69 16.22
N GLY A 162 5.85 3.76 15.43
CA GLY A 162 4.82 4.12 14.44
C GLY A 162 4.85 5.58 14.02
N ALA A 163 3.76 6.08 13.45
CA ALA A 163 3.65 7.47 12.97
C ALA A 163 2.55 8.25 13.70
N LYS A 164 2.81 9.52 13.98
CA LYS A 164 1.83 10.52 14.48
C LYS A 164 1.59 11.56 13.40
N PHE A 165 0.35 11.99 13.26
CA PHE A 165 -0.04 13.07 12.34
C PHE A 165 -1.35 13.71 12.81
N SER A 166 -1.66 14.89 12.28
CA SER A 166 -2.88 15.63 12.63
C SER A 166 -3.76 15.82 11.40
N ILE A 167 -5.08 15.71 11.58
CA ILE A 167 -6.08 15.95 10.52
C ILE A 167 -7.14 16.91 11.07
N ARG A 168 -7.62 17.84 10.24
CA ARG A 168 -8.78 18.67 10.57
C ARG A 168 -10.06 17.88 10.29
N LEU A 169 -10.83 17.56 11.34
CA LEU A 169 -12.13 16.91 11.23
C LEU A 169 -13.20 17.80 11.87
N ARG A 170 -14.26 18.13 11.12
CA ARG A 170 -15.37 18.99 11.59
C ARG A 170 -14.88 20.29 12.22
N GLY A 171 -13.98 21.00 11.51
CA GLY A 171 -13.39 22.27 11.95
C GLY A 171 -12.29 22.16 13.02
N LYS A 172 -12.10 21.00 13.67
CA LYS A 172 -11.14 20.84 14.77
C LYS A 172 -9.94 19.98 14.37
N MET A 173 -8.73 20.40 14.74
CA MET A 173 -7.53 19.57 14.58
C MET A 173 -7.57 18.39 15.54
N LYS A 174 -7.32 17.18 15.02
CA LYS A 174 -7.27 15.93 15.78
C LYS A 174 -5.97 15.21 15.47
N VAL A 175 -5.28 14.80 16.53
CA VAL A 175 -4.07 13.97 16.44
C VAL A 175 -4.46 12.49 16.35
N PHE A 176 -3.80 11.79 15.45
CA PHE A 176 -3.89 10.35 15.25
C PHE A 176 -2.51 9.69 15.32
N TYR A 177 -2.52 8.40 15.65
CA TYR A 177 -1.34 7.56 15.70
C TYR A 177 -1.65 6.24 14.99
N ILE A 178 -0.69 5.73 14.23
CA ILE A 178 -0.74 4.39 13.64
C ILE A 178 0.49 3.60 14.07
N PRO A 179 0.33 2.33 14.51
CA PRO A 179 1.45 1.48 14.95
C PRO A 179 2.22 0.87 13.77
N CYS A 180 2.45 1.67 12.72
CA CYS A 180 3.16 1.25 11.52
C CYS A 180 3.92 2.42 10.89
N TYR A 181 4.86 2.08 10.02
CA TYR A 181 5.83 3.01 9.45
C TYR A 181 5.58 3.27 7.98
N GLY A 182 6.22 4.33 7.49
CA GLY A 182 6.19 4.69 6.09
C GLY A 182 5.00 5.58 5.73
N GLU A 183 5.27 6.53 4.84
CA GLU A 183 4.30 7.51 4.38
C GLU A 183 3.12 6.85 3.68
N CYS A 184 3.37 5.74 2.98
CA CYS A 184 2.31 4.92 2.37
C CYS A 184 1.25 4.49 3.39
N ASN A 185 1.64 4.20 4.64
CA ASN A 185 0.71 3.83 5.69
C ASN A 185 -0.02 5.04 6.29
N VAL A 186 0.54 6.24 6.22
CA VAL A 186 -0.19 7.48 6.51
C VAL A 186 -1.29 7.71 5.48
N TYR A 187 -1.03 7.50 4.18
CA TYR A 187 -2.08 7.53 3.15
C TYR A 187 -3.16 6.46 3.37
N ASN A 188 -2.77 5.22 3.68
CA ASN A 188 -3.73 4.15 3.98
C ASN A 188 -4.62 4.51 5.18
N ALA A 189 -4.03 5.10 6.23
CA ALA A 189 -4.76 5.57 7.40
C ALA A 189 -5.67 6.75 7.06
N LEU A 190 -5.24 7.68 6.21
CA LEU A 190 -6.06 8.79 5.74
C LEU A 190 -7.34 8.31 5.05
N PHE A 191 -7.25 7.30 4.17
CA PHE A 191 -8.44 6.69 3.57
C PHE A 191 -9.36 6.08 4.62
N ALA A 192 -8.81 5.30 5.56
CA ALA A 192 -9.60 4.66 6.61
C ALA A 192 -10.28 5.70 7.54
N ILE A 193 -9.57 6.77 7.90
CA ILE A 193 -10.11 7.88 8.70
C ILE A 193 -11.19 8.64 7.93
N ALA A 194 -10.95 8.94 6.66
CA ALA A 194 -11.85 9.71 5.82
C ALA A 194 -13.21 9.01 5.64
N VAL A 195 -13.16 7.72 5.27
CA VAL A 195 -14.36 6.88 5.14
C VAL A 195 -15.08 6.74 6.48
N SER A 196 -14.36 6.46 7.57
CA SER A 196 -14.98 6.28 8.89
C SER A 196 -15.62 7.57 9.41
N ASN A 197 -14.97 8.72 9.20
CA ASN A 197 -15.53 10.02 9.56
C ASN A 197 -16.78 10.36 8.74
N HIS A 198 -16.75 10.05 7.43
CA HIS A 198 -17.91 10.21 6.55
C HIS A 198 -19.10 9.34 7.01
N LEU A 199 -18.83 8.11 7.44
CA LEU A 199 -19.80 7.19 8.04
C LEU A 199 -20.20 7.55 9.49
N GLY A 200 -19.69 8.66 10.01
CA GLY A 200 -20.09 9.20 11.31
C GLY A 200 -19.45 8.51 12.52
N CYS A 201 -18.38 7.73 12.35
CA CYS A 201 -17.59 7.23 13.48
C CYS A 201 -17.00 8.39 14.30
N SER A 202 -17.01 8.27 15.62
CA SER A 202 -16.40 9.27 16.49
C SER A 202 -14.87 9.24 16.39
N VAL A 203 -14.22 10.35 16.71
CA VAL A 203 -12.74 10.41 16.76
C VAL A 203 -12.18 9.35 17.73
N SER A 204 -12.89 9.06 18.82
CA SER A 204 -12.51 8.01 19.77
C SER A 204 -12.54 6.61 19.13
N GLN A 205 -13.61 6.28 18.39
CA GLN A 205 -13.72 5.02 17.65
C GLN A 205 -12.61 4.88 16.61
N ILE A 206 -12.33 5.96 15.85
CA ILE A 206 -11.26 5.98 14.84
C ILE A 206 -9.89 5.71 15.50
N ARG A 207 -9.56 6.43 16.59
CA ARG A 207 -8.30 6.21 17.33
C ARG A 207 -8.18 4.79 17.87
N LYS A 208 -9.26 4.27 18.47
CA LYS A 208 -9.30 2.92 19.03
C LYS A 208 -9.09 1.85 17.95
N GLY A 209 -9.74 2.00 16.79
CA GLY A 209 -9.56 1.12 15.64
C GLY A 209 -8.15 1.14 15.07
N LEU A 210 -7.57 2.32 14.85
CA LEU A 210 -6.19 2.44 14.37
C LEU A 210 -5.16 1.86 15.35
N ARG A 211 -5.40 1.95 16.66
CA ARG A 211 -4.51 1.35 17.66
C ARG A 211 -4.62 -0.17 17.72
N ARG A 212 -5.80 -0.73 17.44
CA ARG A 212 -6.09 -2.17 17.51
C ARG A 212 -5.92 -2.89 16.17
N MET A 213 -5.50 -2.19 15.12
CA MET A 213 -5.32 -2.85 13.83
C MET A 213 -4.21 -3.88 13.90
N GLU A 214 -4.35 -4.95 13.15
CA GLU A 214 -3.29 -5.92 12.91
C GLU A 214 -2.66 -5.60 11.56
N MET A 215 -1.33 -5.47 11.54
CA MET A 215 -0.63 -5.29 10.28
C MET A 215 -0.72 -6.58 9.46
N PRO A 216 -1.06 -6.51 8.17
CA PRO A 216 -1.03 -7.69 7.32
C PRO A 216 0.37 -8.31 7.28
N TYR A 217 0.43 -9.63 7.15
CA TYR A 217 1.68 -10.38 7.00
C TYR A 217 2.56 -9.79 5.88
N ALA A 218 3.86 -9.63 6.16
CA ALA A 218 4.88 -9.17 5.22
C ALA A 218 4.52 -7.87 4.44
N ARG A 219 3.92 -6.88 5.14
CA ARG A 219 3.63 -5.53 4.61
C ARG A 219 4.30 -4.45 5.47
N LEU A 220 5.59 -4.23 5.27
CA LEU A 220 6.43 -3.35 6.10
C LEU A 220 6.33 -3.67 7.59
N SER A 221 6.31 -4.97 7.94
CA SER A 221 6.28 -5.41 9.33
C SER A 221 7.70 -5.38 9.91
N ILE A 222 7.86 -4.84 11.12
CA ILE A 222 9.16 -4.71 11.75
C ILE A 222 9.35 -5.81 12.78
N LYS A 223 10.36 -6.64 12.58
CA LYS A 223 10.78 -7.68 13.51
C LYS A 223 12.12 -7.27 14.13
N LYS A 224 12.14 -7.11 15.44
CA LYS A 224 13.37 -6.87 16.20
C LYS A 224 13.92 -8.22 16.66
N MET A 225 15.20 -8.45 16.41
CA MET A 225 15.92 -9.65 16.82
C MET A 225 16.94 -9.30 17.90
N ALA A 226 17.64 -10.33 18.41
CA ALA A 226 18.81 -10.15 19.27
C ALA A 226 19.86 -9.22 18.63
N ASN A 227 20.78 -8.71 19.45
CA ASN A 227 21.87 -7.83 19.00
C ASN A 227 21.40 -6.55 18.29
N ARG A 228 20.19 -6.06 18.60
CA ARG A 228 19.60 -4.86 17.97
C ARG A 228 19.43 -4.98 16.45
N ILE A 229 19.41 -6.21 15.91
CA ILE A 229 19.12 -6.45 14.49
C ILE A 229 17.65 -6.16 14.23
N THR A 230 17.35 -5.50 13.13
CA THR A 230 15.98 -5.17 12.71
C THR A 230 15.73 -5.72 11.32
N ILE A 231 14.60 -6.40 11.12
CA ILE A 231 14.13 -6.86 9.81
C ILE A 231 12.85 -6.09 9.47
N ILE A 232 12.86 -5.42 8.33
CA ILE A 232 11.69 -4.79 7.72
C ILE A 232 11.18 -5.73 6.64
N ASP A 233 10.17 -6.51 7.01
CA ASP A 233 9.58 -7.53 6.17
C ASP A 233 8.43 -6.94 5.32
N ASP A 234 8.74 -6.66 4.05
CA ASP A 234 7.80 -6.27 2.99
C ASP A 234 7.78 -7.32 1.86
N SER A 235 8.00 -8.60 2.18
CA SER A 235 8.22 -9.66 1.19
C SER A 235 6.95 -10.23 0.57
N PHE A 236 5.75 -9.74 0.92
CA PHE A 236 4.49 -10.31 0.41
C PHE A 236 4.38 -10.21 -1.10
N ASN A 237 4.64 -9.02 -1.66
CA ASN A 237 4.62 -8.80 -3.11
C ASN A 237 5.37 -7.50 -3.45
N THR A 238 6.50 -7.64 -4.14
CA THR A 238 7.35 -6.52 -4.57
C THR A 238 6.60 -5.61 -5.56
N LYS A 239 6.42 -4.34 -5.18
CA LYS A 239 5.80 -3.34 -6.06
C LYS A 239 6.85 -2.68 -6.95
N PRO A 240 6.48 -2.20 -8.13
CA PRO A 240 7.42 -1.50 -9.00
C PRO A 240 7.99 -0.24 -8.37
N GLU A 241 7.23 0.42 -7.49
CA GLU A 241 7.70 1.55 -6.70
C GLU A 241 8.34 1.06 -5.38
N LEU A 242 9.68 1.08 -5.30
CA LEU A 242 10.43 0.60 -4.12
C LEU A 242 10.66 1.68 -3.05
N ASP A 243 10.48 2.95 -3.41
CA ASP A 243 10.72 4.10 -2.51
C ASP A 243 10.06 3.96 -1.13
N PRO A 244 8.80 3.49 -0.99
CA PRO A 244 8.16 3.38 0.33
C PRO A 244 8.93 2.48 1.30
N ALA A 245 9.32 1.27 0.87
CA ALA A 245 10.05 0.32 1.71
C ALA A 245 11.45 0.83 2.05
N VAL A 246 12.14 1.40 1.05
CA VAL A 246 13.51 1.88 1.22
C VAL A 246 13.56 3.12 2.12
N ASN A 247 12.55 4.00 2.06
CA ASN A 247 12.45 5.14 2.97
C ASN A 247 12.27 4.69 4.44
N VAL A 248 11.52 3.60 4.68
CA VAL A 248 11.39 3.01 6.02
C VAL A 248 12.74 2.44 6.48
N LEU A 249 13.45 1.72 5.60
CA LEU A 249 14.81 1.23 5.87
C LEU A 249 15.77 2.38 6.23
N GLN A 250 15.72 3.50 5.50
CA GLN A 250 16.52 4.68 5.80
C GLN A 250 16.21 5.29 7.17
N HIS A 251 14.92 5.39 7.52
CA HIS A 251 14.49 5.95 8.81
C HIS A 251 14.92 5.07 9.99
N HIS A 252 14.80 3.74 9.86
CA HIS A 252 15.26 2.80 10.89
C HIS A 252 16.77 2.62 10.95
N GLY A 253 17.47 2.97 9.88
CA GLY A 253 18.93 3.02 9.81
C GLY A 253 19.57 4.26 10.45
N TRP A 254 18.81 5.14 11.10
CA TRP A 254 19.35 6.31 11.81
C TRP A 254 20.30 5.89 12.95
N GLY A 255 21.31 6.74 13.20
CA GLY A 255 22.41 6.44 14.14
C GLY A 255 23.52 5.57 13.56
N ASN A 256 23.81 5.71 12.26
CA ASN A 256 24.88 5.02 11.54
C ASN A 256 24.76 3.47 11.54
N ARG A 257 23.52 2.97 11.61
CA ARG A 257 23.23 1.54 11.50
C ARG A 257 23.39 1.08 10.07
N ARG A 258 23.91 -0.13 9.91
CA ARG A 258 24.15 -0.74 8.61
C ARG A 258 22.83 -1.13 7.95
N LYS A 259 22.57 -0.63 6.75
CA LYS A 259 21.33 -0.81 5.96
C LYS A 259 21.58 -1.75 4.79
N ILE A 260 20.91 -2.89 4.78
CA ILE A 260 21.06 -3.92 3.75
C ILE A 260 19.72 -4.15 3.07
N ALA A 261 19.59 -3.75 1.81
CA ALA A 261 18.37 -4.06 1.05
C ALA A 261 18.48 -5.44 0.39
N VAL A 262 17.47 -6.29 0.60
CA VAL A 262 17.35 -7.60 -0.05
C VAL A 262 16.13 -7.61 -0.95
N LEU A 263 16.33 -7.60 -2.27
CA LEU A 263 15.26 -7.35 -3.25
C LEU A 263 15.09 -8.48 -4.27
N GLY A 264 13.87 -8.98 -4.39
CA GLY A 264 13.48 -9.98 -5.38
C GLY A 264 13.09 -9.40 -6.74
N ASP A 265 12.70 -10.28 -7.66
CA ASP A 265 12.07 -9.88 -8.92
C ASP A 265 10.74 -9.14 -8.67
N ILE A 266 10.53 -8.05 -9.41
CA ILE A 266 9.23 -7.39 -9.52
C ILE A 266 8.43 -8.13 -10.60
N GLN A 267 7.30 -8.72 -10.20
CA GLN A 267 6.44 -9.53 -11.07
C GLN A 267 5.50 -8.69 -11.96
N ASP A 268 4.88 -9.34 -12.94
CA ASP A 268 3.86 -8.79 -13.84
C ASP A 268 4.27 -7.51 -14.61
N LEU A 269 5.55 -7.37 -14.93
CA LEU A 269 6.08 -6.23 -15.68
C LEU A 269 6.10 -6.44 -17.21
N GLY A 270 6.03 -7.69 -17.68
CA GLY A 270 6.12 -8.04 -19.10
C GLY A 270 7.35 -7.41 -19.77
N LYS A 271 7.16 -6.79 -20.95
CA LYS A 271 8.23 -6.10 -21.69
C LYS A 271 8.91 -4.95 -20.92
N TYR A 272 8.31 -4.45 -19.84
CA TYR A 272 8.87 -3.37 -19.02
C TYR A 272 9.79 -3.86 -17.90
N ALA A 273 9.98 -5.18 -17.74
CA ALA A 273 10.75 -5.74 -16.63
C ALA A 273 12.14 -5.13 -16.52
N LYS A 274 12.95 -5.20 -17.60
CA LYS A 274 14.32 -4.65 -17.60
C LYS A 274 14.36 -3.15 -17.31
N SER A 275 13.55 -2.35 -17.99
CA SER A 275 13.58 -0.89 -17.86
C SER A 275 13.10 -0.40 -16.49
N ILE A 276 12.09 -1.05 -15.90
CA ILE A 276 11.60 -0.72 -14.56
C ILE A 276 12.63 -1.10 -13.50
N HIS A 277 13.21 -2.30 -13.54
CA HIS A 277 14.25 -2.69 -12.58
C HIS A 277 15.47 -1.75 -12.68
N LEU A 278 15.94 -1.40 -13.89
CA LEU A 278 17.02 -0.42 -14.06
C LEU A 278 16.66 0.95 -13.44
N ALA A 279 15.44 1.44 -13.69
CA ALA A 279 15.01 2.74 -13.18
C ALA A 279 14.89 2.75 -11.64
N GLN A 280 14.43 1.66 -11.04
CA GLN A 280 14.37 1.54 -9.57
C GLN A 280 15.77 1.40 -8.98
N GLY A 281 16.65 0.61 -9.59
CA GLY A 281 18.05 0.51 -9.22
C GLY A 281 18.75 1.87 -9.09
N ARG A 282 18.55 2.72 -10.10
CA ARG A 282 19.04 4.11 -10.10
C ARG A 282 18.57 4.92 -8.89
N LYS A 283 17.33 4.71 -8.44
CA LYS A 283 16.81 5.38 -7.24
C LYS A 283 17.50 4.85 -5.97
N LEU A 284 17.75 3.54 -5.89
CA LEU A 284 18.40 2.90 -4.73
C LEU A 284 19.81 3.43 -4.47
N ALA A 285 20.58 3.75 -5.51
CA ALA A 285 21.93 4.30 -5.36
C ALA A 285 21.96 5.56 -4.48
N ARG A 286 20.92 6.39 -4.56
CA ARG A 286 20.80 7.64 -3.81
C ARG A 286 20.23 7.45 -2.39
N LYS A 287 19.99 6.20 -1.96
CA LYS A 287 19.36 5.90 -0.67
C LYS A 287 20.37 5.58 0.43
N GLY A 288 21.67 5.63 0.14
CA GLY A 288 22.71 5.40 1.14
C GLY A 288 22.62 4.00 1.76
N LEU A 289 22.42 2.99 0.92
CA LEU A 289 22.46 1.58 1.33
C LEU A 289 23.92 1.15 1.51
N ASP A 290 24.19 0.38 2.56
CA ASP A 290 25.53 -0.20 2.78
C ASP A 290 25.74 -1.42 1.89
N LEU A 291 24.69 -2.21 1.68
CA LEU A 291 24.68 -3.34 0.77
C LEU A 291 23.35 -3.46 0.04
N LEU A 292 23.43 -3.91 -1.21
CA LEU A 292 22.30 -4.30 -2.03
C LEU A 292 22.46 -5.76 -2.46
N TYR A 293 21.56 -6.61 -1.98
CA TYR A 293 21.44 -7.99 -2.43
C TYR A 293 20.19 -8.15 -3.27
N THR A 294 20.33 -8.86 -4.39
CA THR A 294 19.22 -9.12 -5.31
C THR A 294 19.09 -10.61 -5.60
N TYR A 295 17.86 -11.08 -5.73
CA TYR A 295 17.55 -12.48 -6.01
C TYR A 295 16.52 -12.62 -7.13
N GLY A 296 16.77 -13.46 -8.13
CA GLY A 296 15.84 -13.71 -9.24
C GLY A 296 16.38 -13.36 -10.63
N ARG A 297 15.55 -13.48 -11.67
CA ARG A 297 16.01 -13.37 -13.06
C ARG A 297 16.21 -11.92 -13.50
N HIS A 298 15.35 -11.01 -13.04
CA HIS A 298 15.31 -9.61 -13.47
C HIS A 298 15.89 -8.65 -12.43
N SER A 299 15.94 -9.04 -11.16
CA SER A 299 16.41 -8.22 -10.05
C SER A 299 17.88 -7.83 -10.17
N ARG A 300 18.70 -8.57 -10.93
CA ARG A 300 20.06 -8.14 -11.32
C ARG A 300 20.10 -6.74 -11.93
N TYR A 301 19.05 -6.34 -12.66
CA TYR A 301 18.96 -5.02 -13.26
C TYR A 301 18.77 -3.90 -12.22
N LEU A 302 18.32 -4.19 -11.00
CA LEU A 302 18.33 -3.23 -9.88
C LEU A 302 19.77 -2.85 -9.54
N GLY A 303 20.65 -3.85 -9.37
CA GLY A 303 22.06 -3.60 -9.10
C GLY A 303 22.76 -2.88 -10.23
N ILE A 304 22.52 -3.29 -11.49
CA ILE A 304 23.07 -2.59 -12.67
C ILE A 304 22.61 -1.13 -12.68
N GLY A 305 21.33 -0.87 -12.42
CA GLY A 305 20.80 0.49 -12.32
C GLY A 305 21.44 1.31 -11.21
N ALA A 306 21.69 0.68 -10.05
CA ALA A 306 22.32 1.33 -8.90
C ALA A 306 23.80 1.65 -9.14
N MET A 307 24.57 0.71 -9.70
CA MET A 307 25.98 0.92 -10.03
C MET A 307 26.18 2.05 -11.04
N LYS A 308 25.28 2.18 -12.02
CA LYS A 308 25.30 3.31 -12.98
C LYS A 308 25.18 4.68 -12.34
N LEU A 309 24.70 4.77 -11.09
CA LEU A 309 24.60 6.03 -10.33
C LEU A 309 25.46 6.02 -9.06
N GLY A 310 26.54 5.23 -9.06
CA GLY A 310 27.60 5.35 -8.06
C GLY A 310 27.50 4.38 -6.88
N LEU A 311 26.64 3.35 -6.92
CA LEU A 311 26.77 2.25 -5.97
C LEU A 311 28.07 1.47 -6.28
N PRO A 312 29.04 1.38 -5.36
CA PRO A 312 30.27 0.62 -5.56
C PRO A 312 29.99 -0.86 -5.85
N ARG A 313 30.83 -1.48 -6.69
CA ARG A 313 30.64 -2.86 -7.16
C ARG A 313 30.69 -3.88 -6.01
N ASP A 314 31.54 -3.64 -5.01
CA ASP A 314 31.70 -4.46 -3.80
C ASP A 314 30.48 -4.38 -2.86
N LYS A 315 29.65 -3.33 -2.99
CA LYS A 315 28.40 -3.16 -2.23
C LYS A 315 27.19 -3.83 -2.86
N PHE A 316 27.34 -4.47 -4.03
CA PHE A 316 26.27 -5.15 -4.73
C PHE A 316 26.59 -6.63 -4.96
N LYS A 317 25.63 -7.51 -4.66
CA LYS A 317 25.71 -8.93 -5.05
C LYS A 317 24.38 -9.45 -5.56
N HIS A 318 24.44 -10.21 -6.64
CA HIS A 318 23.29 -10.86 -7.26
C HIS A 318 23.31 -12.36 -7.00
N PHE A 319 22.14 -12.94 -6.82
CA PHE A 319 21.95 -14.36 -6.52
C PHE A 319 20.86 -14.97 -7.38
N THR A 320 21.09 -16.20 -7.81
CA THR A 320 20.10 -17.07 -8.47
C THR A 320 19.77 -18.30 -7.62
N ASN A 321 20.54 -18.55 -6.56
CA ASN A 321 20.35 -19.63 -5.59
C ASN A 321 20.08 -19.05 -4.20
N VAL A 322 19.02 -19.54 -3.53
CA VAL A 322 18.62 -19.06 -2.20
C VAL A 322 19.60 -19.48 -1.10
N ALA A 323 20.28 -20.61 -1.23
CA ALA A 323 21.30 -21.08 -0.27
C ALA A 323 22.49 -20.11 -0.25
N ASP A 324 22.96 -19.66 -1.42
CA ASP A 324 24.04 -18.68 -1.53
C ASP A 324 23.65 -17.33 -0.93
N LEU A 325 22.41 -16.88 -1.18
CA LEU A 325 21.88 -15.67 -0.58
C LEU A 325 21.84 -15.80 0.94
N LYS A 326 21.31 -16.90 1.47
CA LYS A 326 21.28 -17.18 2.93
C LYS A 326 22.69 -17.18 3.50
N GLY A 327 23.63 -17.88 2.88
CA GLY A 327 25.03 -17.91 3.29
C GLY A 327 25.67 -16.51 3.30
N GLN A 328 25.36 -15.66 2.33
CA GLN A 328 25.82 -14.27 2.34
C GLN A 328 25.16 -13.46 3.46
N LEU A 329 23.86 -13.60 3.67
CA LEU A 329 23.10 -12.87 4.69
C LEU A 329 23.59 -13.22 6.11
N SER A 330 23.88 -14.49 6.39
CA SER A 330 24.43 -14.91 7.68
C SER A 330 25.73 -14.17 8.03
N LYS A 331 26.60 -13.91 7.04
CA LYS A 331 27.83 -13.13 7.22
C LYS A 331 27.59 -11.64 7.54
N GLN A 332 26.36 -11.17 7.34
CA GLN A 332 25.98 -9.78 7.60
C GLN A 332 25.14 -9.58 8.87
N LEU A 333 24.84 -10.65 9.63
CA LEU A 333 24.11 -10.59 10.90
C LEU A 333 24.98 -9.96 12.01
N ARG A 334 25.32 -8.69 11.86
CA ARG A 334 26.12 -7.91 12.80
C ARG A 334 25.21 -7.08 13.71
N PRO A 335 25.61 -6.79 14.96
CA PRO A 335 24.81 -5.97 15.86
C PRO A 335 24.38 -4.64 15.23
N GLY A 336 23.12 -4.26 15.42
CA GLY A 336 22.54 -3.02 14.90
C GLY A 336 22.23 -3.00 13.40
N THR A 337 22.44 -4.10 12.66
CA THR A 337 22.11 -4.16 11.22
C THR A 337 20.59 -4.10 11.00
N VAL A 338 20.19 -3.36 9.97
CA VAL A 338 18.80 -3.26 9.51
C VAL A 338 18.71 -3.86 8.11
N PHE A 339 17.86 -4.87 7.97
CA PHE A 339 17.49 -5.50 6.70
C PHE A 339 16.14 -4.97 6.24
#